data_AF-A0A1Q6WJJ5-F1
#
_entry.id   AF-A0A1Q6WJJ5-F1
#
_cell.length_a   1.000
_cell.length_b   1.000
_cell.length_c   1.000
_cell.angle_alpha   90.00
_cell.angle_beta   90.00
_cell.angle_gamma   90.00
#
_symmetry.space_group_name_H-M   'P 1'
#
loop_
_entity.id
_entity.type
_entity.pdbx_description
1 polymer ?
#
loop_
_entity_poly.entity_id
_entity_poly.type
_entity_poly.pdbx_seq_one_letter_code
_entity_poly.pdbx_strand_id
1 'polypeptide(L)'
;MVGQVTITAGINVAAATYLVGAATRIAGASPDAAVPLLGSATSWYFQLTVMVVLMVPQVLINVFGIRLTARLNDFSVWWHIAGCTVIVALLVFFGTHHNSLAFLFSRVTTVTPLVAASADLGGRTAPALVIADLTVPSPLFALIPGLTALYGAAPLLLVFVLGLLQAQWTYTGYDASAHVAEETVMARLNTAWGVFLSVAVSAVVGYVLLLVLTWTIPRGDVAAAANDPYPVLHIAYGNLARVPATWSP
;
A
#
# COMPACT_ATOMS: atom_id res chain seq x y z
N MET A 1 -4.76 18.50 11.75
CA MET A 1 -4.19 17.47 12.67
C MET A 1 -4.79 16.07 12.50
N VAL A 2 -6.11 15.88 12.32
CA VAL A 2 -6.71 14.53 12.12
C VAL A 2 -6.07 13.79 10.93
N GLY A 3 -5.90 14.46 9.78
CA GLY A 3 -5.26 13.86 8.60
C GLY A 3 -3.83 13.37 8.84
N GLN A 4 -3.02 14.10 9.62
CA GLN A 4 -1.65 13.71 9.95
C GLN A 4 -1.60 12.45 10.82
N VAL A 5 -2.52 12.33 11.79
CA VAL A 5 -2.66 11.10 12.61
C VAL A 5 -3.05 9.93 11.72
N THR A 6 -4.03 10.12 10.83
CA THR A 6 -4.48 9.07 9.90
C THR A 6 -3.39 8.62 8.94
N ILE A 7 -2.57 9.54 8.41
CA ILE A 7 -1.43 9.18 7.57
C ILE A 7 -0.38 8.39 8.33
N THR A 8 0.02 8.89 9.51
CA THR A 8 1.06 8.25 10.31
C THR A 8 0.64 6.84 10.71
N ALA A 9 -0.63 6.66 11.12
CA ALA A 9 -1.19 5.36 11.41
C ALA A 9 -1.16 4.43 10.19
N GLY A 10 -1.63 4.88 9.02
CA GLY A 10 -1.65 4.03 7.83
C GLY A 10 -0.26 3.66 7.29
N ILE A 11 0.75 4.53 7.39
CA ILE A 11 2.15 4.19 7.05
C ILE A 11 2.66 3.09 7.98
N ASN A 12 2.40 3.20 9.27
CA ASN A 12 2.82 2.20 10.25
C ASN A 12 2.10 0.85 10.06
N VAL A 13 0.80 0.87 9.73
CA VAL A 13 0.06 -0.34 9.33
C VAL A 13 0.69 -0.96 8.09
N ALA A 14 0.94 -0.19 7.02
CA ALA A 14 1.56 -0.70 5.80
C ALA A 14 2.96 -1.30 6.06
N ALA A 15 3.78 -0.64 6.88
CA ALA A 15 5.08 -1.15 7.29
C ALA A 15 4.96 -2.48 8.05
N ALA A 16 4.01 -2.59 8.98
CA ALA A 16 3.73 -3.83 9.69
C ALA A 16 3.28 -4.95 8.73
N THR A 17 2.33 -4.67 7.83
CA THR A 17 1.84 -5.61 6.82
C THR A 17 2.98 -6.14 5.95
N TYR A 18 3.84 -5.26 5.41
CA TYR A 18 4.96 -5.69 4.57
C TYR A 18 6.08 -6.41 5.36
N LEU A 19 6.32 -6.04 6.62
CA LEU A 19 7.28 -6.73 7.48
C LEU A 19 6.82 -8.16 7.77
N VAL A 20 5.54 -8.34 8.13
CA VAL A 20 4.95 -9.68 8.33
C VAL A 20 4.96 -10.49 7.04
N GLY A 21 4.57 -9.87 5.92
CA GLY A 21 4.61 -10.51 4.60
C GLY A 21 6.01 -10.92 4.14
N ALA A 22 7.04 -10.17 4.53
CA ALA A 22 8.44 -10.54 4.28
C ALA A 22 8.89 -11.67 5.20
N ALA A 23 8.62 -11.57 6.51
CA ALA A 23 9.00 -12.58 7.49
C ALA A 23 8.37 -13.95 7.20
N THR A 24 7.08 -13.99 6.86
CA THR A 24 6.38 -15.22 6.47
C THR A 24 6.98 -15.87 5.23
N ARG A 25 7.32 -15.08 4.20
CA ARG A 25 7.97 -15.59 2.98
C ARG A 25 9.40 -16.08 3.22
N ILE A 26 10.20 -15.36 4.00
CA ILE A 26 11.57 -15.77 4.35
C ILE A 26 11.54 -17.07 5.15
N ALA A 27 10.57 -17.24 6.05
CA ALA A 27 10.39 -18.45 6.83
C ALA A 27 9.77 -19.62 6.03
N GLY A 28 9.36 -19.41 4.78
CA GLY A 28 8.62 -20.41 4.00
C GLY A 28 7.24 -20.76 4.58
N ALA A 29 6.70 -19.90 5.45
CA ALA A 29 5.40 -20.09 6.10
C ALA A 29 4.25 -19.67 5.18
N SER A 30 3.05 -20.19 5.41
CA SER A 30 1.86 -19.73 4.70
C SER A 30 1.57 -18.27 5.01
N PRO A 31 1.01 -17.49 4.07
CA PRO A 31 0.59 -16.10 4.32
C PRO A 31 -0.38 -15.97 5.49
N ASP A 32 -1.23 -16.98 5.71
CA ASP A 32 -2.21 -17.06 6.80
C ASP A 32 -1.73 -17.93 7.97
N ALA A 33 -0.42 -18.05 8.18
CA ALA A 33 0.14 -18.84 9.28
C ALA A 33 -0.50 -18.44 10.61
N ALA A 34 -0.91 -19.45 11.39
CA ALA A 34 -1.56 -19.23 12.68
C ALA A 34 -0.60 -18.56 13.67
N VAL A 35 -1.05 -17.49 14.30
CA VAL A 35 -0.32 -16.78 15.35
C VAL A 35 -1.07 -16.99 16.66
N PRO A 36 -0.45 -17.64 17.66
CA PRO A 36 -1.09 -17.84 18.96
C PRO A 36 -1.63 -16.52 19.52
N LEU A 37 -2.86 -16.55 20.04
CA LEU A 37 -3.55 -15.40 20.66
C LEU A 37 -3.96 -14.26 19.73
N LEU A 38 -3.48 -14.21 18.48
CA LEU A 38 -3.72 -13.08 17.56
C LEU A 38 -4.33 -13.49 16.21
N GLY A 39 -4.67 -14.77 16.05
CA GLY A 39 -5.35 -15.31 14.87
C GLY A 39 -4.36 -15.82 13.83
N SER A 40 -4.14 -15.06 12.76
CA SER A 40 -3.23 -15.39 11.65
C SER A 40 -2.24 -14.25 11.40
N ALA A 41 -1.21 -14.50 10.58
CA ALA A 41 -0.29 -13.46 10.13
C ALA A 41 -0.99 -12.33 9.34
N THR A 42 -2.13 -12.62 8.70
CA THR A 42 -2.99 -11.65 8.00
C THR A 42 -4.04 -10.98 8.91
N SER A 43 -4.21 -11.46 10.15
CA SER A 43 -5.18 -10.93 11.09
C SER A 43 -4.92 -9.47 11.41
N TRP A 44 -5.99 -8.67 11.45
CA TRP A 44 -5.92 -7.25 11.79
C TRP A 44 -5.28 -7.01 13.18
N TYR A 45 -5.59 -7.85 14.17
CA TYR A 45 -5.03 -7.73 15.52
C TYR A 45 -3.53 -7.99 15.55
N PHE A 46 -3.06 -8.96 14.77
CA PHE A 46 -1.62 -9.24 14.67
C PHE A 46 -0.89 -8.08 13.99
N GLN A 47 -1.42 -7.57 12.88
CA GLN A 47 -0.85 -6.41 12.17
C GLN A 47 -0.78 -5.18 13.08
N LEU A 48 -1.84 -4.89 13.85
CA LEU A 48 -1.82 -3.80 14.83
C LEU A 48 -0.81 -4.03 15.96
N THR A 49 -0.64 -5.27 16.42
CA THR A 49 0.36 -5.60 17.44
C THR A 49 1.77 -5.35 16.92
N VAL A 50 2.08 -5.80 15.71
CA VAL A 50 3.38 -5.54 15.05
C VAL A 50 3.58 -4.05 14.84
N MET A 51 2.54 -3.32 14.42
CA MET A 51 2.57 -1.87 14.29
C MET A 51 2.95 -1.19 15.62
N VAL A 52 2.31 -1.56 16.73
CA VAL A 52 2.61 -0.99 18.07
C VAL A 52 4.06 -1.28 18.47
N VAL A 53 4.55 -2.50 18.23
CA VAL A 53 5.94 -2.86 18.49
C VAL A 53 6.91 -2.01 17.66
N LEU A 54 6.63 -1.79 16.38
CA LEU A 54 7.44 -0.92 15.50
C LEU A 54 7.41 0.55 15.92
N MET A 55 6.33 1.00 16.55
CA MET A 55 6.22 2.38 17.03
C MET A 55 7.08 2.64 18.27
N VAL A 56 7.38 1.63 19.10
CA VAL A 56 8.24 1.81 20.29
C VAL A 56 9.59 2.46 19.95
N PRO A 57 10.42 1.93 19.03
CA PRO A 57 11.68 2.58 18.69
C PRO A 57 11.49 3.94 18.02
N GLN A 58 10.42 4.14 17.24
CA GLN A 58 10.12 5.45 16.62
C GLN A 58 9.87 6.51 17.70
N VAL A 59 9.06 6.19 18.70
CA VAL A 59 8.76 7.08 19.84
C VAL A 59 10.03 7.35 20.63
N LEU A 60 10.84 6.33 20.92
CA LEU A 60 12.10 6.51 21.65
C LEU A 60 13.06 7.46 20.91
N ILE A 61 13.24 7.28 19.59
CA ILE A 61 14.09 8.17 18.77
C ILE A 61 13.57 9.61 18.82
N ASN A 62 12.25 9.80 18.70
CA ASN A 62 11.63 11.13 18.75
C ASN A 62 11.81 11.80 20.13
N VAL A 63 11.75 11.04 21.23
CA VAL A 63 11.92 11.57 22.59
C VAL A 63 13.38 11.94 22.87
N PHE A 64 14.34 11.10 22.46
CA PHE A 64 15.74 11.26 22.87
C PHE A 64 16.64 11.99 21.85
N GLY A 65 16.19 12.18 20.61
CA GLY A 65 17.08 12.65 19.54
C GLY A 65 16.42 13.48 18.44
N ILE A 66 16.15 14.77 18.70
CA ILE A 66 15.66 15.71 17.67
C ILE A 66 16.66 15.83 16.50
N ARG A 67 17.97 15.90 16.81
CA ARG A 67 19.02 15.95 15.77
C ARG A 67 19.12 14.66 14.96
N LEU A 68 18.88 13.51 15.59
CA LEU A 68 18.87 12.22 14.91
C LEU A 68 17.66 12.11 14.00
N THR A 69 16.48 12.50 14.49
CA THR A 69 15.23 12.52 13.73
C THR A 69 15.36 13.37 12.45
N ALA A 70 15.96 14.56 12.54
CA ALA A 70 16.22 15.40 11.38
C ALA A 70 17.11 14.71 10.33
N ARG A 71 18.22 14.08 10.76
CA ARG A 71 19.11 13.34 9.84
C ARG A 71 18.44 12.12 9.21
N LEU A 72 17.64 11.39 9.98
CA LEU A 72 16.88 10.24 9.48
C LEU A 72 15.84 10.68 8.45
N ASN A 73 15.20 11.83 8.66
CA ASN A 73 14.26 12.40 7.70
C ASN A 73 14.93 12.76 6.37
N ASP A 74 16.09 13.41 6.41
CA ASP A 74 16.85 13.75 5.19
C ASP A 74 17.33 12.49 4.46
N PHE A 75 17.79 11.48 5.20
CA PHE A 75 18.18 10.18 4.64
C PHE A 75 16.99 9.44 4.02
N SER A 76 15.81 9.53 4.64
CA SER A 76 14.60 8.84 4.21
C SER A 76 14.23 9.18 2.76
N VAL A 77 14.35 10.43 2.34
CA VAL A 77 14.03 10.84 0.95
C VAL A 77 14.86 10.06 -0.06
N TRP A 78 16.18 9.99 0.15
CA TRP A 78 17.10 9.27 -0.71
C TRP A 78 16.89 7.75 -0.64
N TRP A 79 16.59 7.23 0.55
CA TRP A 79 16.27 5.82 0.73
C TRP A 79 15.06 5.38 -0.11
N HIS A 80 13.99 6.20 -0.13
CA HIS A 80 12.80 5.89 -0.92
C HIS A 80 13.09 5.92 -2.42
N ILE A 81 13.77 6.97 -2.91
CA ILE A 81 14.11 7.09 -4.34
C ILE A 81 15.03 5.95 -4.78
N ALA A 82 16.09 5.68 -4.00
CA ALA A 82 17.03 4.60 -4.28
C ALA A 82 16.36 3.23 -4.20
N GLY A 83 15.55 2.99 -3.17
CA GLY A 83 14.81 1.73 -2.98
C GLY A 83 13.87 1.44 -4.15
N CYS A 84 13.06 2.41 -4.57
CA CYS A 84 12.20 2.29 -5.75
C CYS A 84 13.02 2.00 -7.02
N THR A 85 14.13 2.71 -7.21
CA THR A 85 15.01 2.54 -8.37
C THR A 85 15.64 1.14 -8.39
N VAL A 86 16.10 0.64 -7.24
CA VAL A 86 16.67 -0.70 -7.10
C VAL A 86 15.62 -1.78 -7.40
N ILE A 87 14.40 -1.66 -6.86
CA ILE A 87 13.32 -2.61 -7.14
C ILE A 87 13.01 -2.64 -8.64
N VAL A 88 12.87 -1.47 -9.27
CA VAL A 88 12.65 -1.34 -10.71
C VAL A 88 13.78 -2.00 -11.50
N ALA A 89 15.03 -1.68 -11.20
CA ALA A 89 16.18 -2.24 -11.90
C ALA A 89 16.24 -3.77 -11.74
N LEU A 90 16.01 -4.29 -10.54
CA LEU A 90 16.01 -5.73 -10.28
C LEU A 90 14.92 -6.45 -11.09
N LEU A 91 13.70 -5.93 -11.11
CA LEU A 91 12.59 -6.54 -11.85
C LEU A 91 12.78 -6.43 -13.38
N VAL A 92 13.29 -5.30 -13.88
CA VAL A 92 13.53 -5.10 -15.30
C VAL A 92 14.64 -6.02 -15.82
N PHE A 93 15.77 -6.08 -15.12
CA PHE A 93 16.96 -6.79 -15.62
C PHE A 93 17.08 -8.25 -15.14
N PHE A 94 16.53 -8.58 -13.97
CA PHE A 94 16.65 -9.91 -13.35
C PHE A 94 15.31 -10.60 -13.10
N GLY A 95 14.18 -9.95 -13.43
CA GLY A 95 12.87 -10.58 -13.33
C GLY A 95 12.75 -11.78 -14.27
N THR A 96 12.12 -12.85 -13.81
CA THR A 96 11.90 -14.06 -14.64
C THR A 96 10.59 -13.98 -15.45
N HIS A 97 9.75 -12.99 -15.17
CA HIS A 97 8.48 -12.76 -15.84
C HIS A 97 8.43 -11.34 -16.43
N HIS A 98 8.34 -11.25 -17.75
CA HIS A 98 8.08 -10.02 -18.48
C HIS A 98 6.90 -10.23 -19.42
N ASN A 99 5.78 -9.54 -19.17
CA ASN A 99 4.60 -9.65 -20.01
C ASN A 99 4.77 -8.83 -21.31
N SER A 100 3.83 -8.94 -22.25
CA SER A 100 3.85 -8.06 -23.43
C SER A 100 3.54 -6.61 -23.03
N LEU A 101 4.03 -5.60 -23.76
CA LEU A 101 3.67 -4.20 -23.47
C LEU A 101 2.16 -3.95 -23.66
N ALA A 102 1.50 -4.70 -24.54
CA ALA A 102 0.05 -4.65 -24.71
C ALA A 102 -0.71 -5.04 -23.43
N PHE A 103 -0.11 -5.86 -22.56
CA PHE A 103 -0.67 -6.23 -21.26
C PHE A 103 -0.93 -5.00 -20.38
N LEU A 104 -0.07 -3.98 -20.43
CA LEU A 104 -0.22 -2.74 -19.65
C LEU A 104 -1.47 -1.92 -20.06
N PHE A 105 -1.97 -2.15 -21.27
CA PHE A 105 -3.19 -1.51 -21.79
C PHE A 105 -4.41 -2.44 -21.70
N SER A 106 -4.24 -3.64 -21.16
CA SER A 106 -5.33 -4.60 -21.01
C SER A 106 -6.13 -4.33 -19.73
N ARG A 107 -7.42 -4.65 -19.77
CA ARG A 107 -8.32 -4.56 -18.62
C ARG A 107 -8.74 -5.97 -18.22
N VAL A 108 -8.51 -6.32 -16.96
CA VAL A 108 -9.01 -7.56 -16.35
C VAL A 108 -9.87 -7.18 -15.14
N THR A 109 -11.08 -7.72 -15.06
CA THR A 109 -11.93 -7.56 -13.88
C THR A 109 -11.80 -8.80 -13.02
N THR A 110 -11.08 -8.66 -11.90
CA THR A 110 -10.93 -9.72 -10.89
C THR A 110 -12.06 -9.69 -9.88
N VAL A 111 -12.47 -8.49 -9.46
CA VAL A 111 -13.54 -8.24 -8.48
C VAL A 111 -14.32 -6.99 -8.90
N THR A 112 -15.65 -7.00 -8.75
CA THR A 112 -16.46 -5.78 -8.96
C THR A 112 -16.44 -4.90 -7.72
N PRO A 113 -16.58 -3.56 -7.85
CA PRO A 113 -16.67 -2.67 -6.68
C PRO A 113 -17.74 -3.09 -5.68
N LEU A 114 -18.87 -3.64 -6.16
CA LEU A 114 -19.92 -4.15 -5.28
C LEU A 114 -19.45 -5.31 -4.41
N VAL A 115 -18.77 -6.29 -5.01
CA VAL A 115 -18.23 -7.44 -4.28
C VAL A 115 -17.13 -6.98 -3.31
N ALA A 116 -16.23 -6.09 -3.76
CA ALA A 116 -15.17 -5.55 -2.92
C ALA A 116 -15.70 -4.73 -1.72
N ALA A 117 -16.87 -4.11 -1.84
CA ALA A 117 -17.52 -3.35 -0.77
C ALA A 117 -18.52 -4.19 0.06
N SER A 118 -18.61 -5.49 -0.18
CA SER A 118 -19.54 -6.39 0.50
C SER A 118 -18.83 -7.35 1.44
N ALA A 119 -19.53 -7.78 2.48
CA ALA A 119 -19.07 -8.81 3.40
C ALA A 119 -20.24 -9.75 3.76
N ASP A 120 -19.93 -10.87 4.40
CA ASP A 120 -20.94 -11.79 4.91
C ASP A 120 -21.58 -11.25 6.20
N LEU A 121 -22.90 -11.08 6.17
CA LEU A 121 -23.72 -10.58 7.28
C LEU A 121 -24.58 -11.72 7.87
N GLY A 122 -23.95 -12.86 8.15
CA GLY A 122 -24.59 -14.04 8.74
C GLY A 122 -25.36 -14.89 7.72
N GLY A 123 -24.72 -15.21 6.59
CA GLY A 123 -25.28 -16.02 5.51
C GLY A 123 -25.83 -15.21 4.34
N ARG A 124 -25.66 -13.87 4.36
CA ARG A 124 -26.04 -12.98 3.25
C ARG A 124 -24.89 -12.05 2.92
N THR A 125 -24.42 -12.11 1.68
CA THR A 125 -23.42 -11.16 1.18
C THR A 125 -24.12 -9.87 0.76
N ALA A 126 -23.80 -8.77 1.42
CA ALA A 126 -24.30 -7.45 1.04
C ALA A 126 -23.27 -6.35 1.37
N PRO A 127 -23.43 -5.14 0.82
CA PRO A 127 -22.56 -4.02 1.12
C PRO A 127 -22.45 -3.78 2.62
N ALA A 128 -21.23 -3.77 3.14
CA ALA A 128 -20.97 -3.75 4.57
C ALA A 128 -19.91 -2.72 4.93
N LEU A 129 -20.04 -2.15 6.12
CA LEU A 129 -18.96 -1.46 6.80
C LEU A 129 -18.23 -2.51 7.66
N VAL A 130 -16.95 -2.72 7.37
CA VAL A 130 -16.08 -3.67 8.08
C VAL A 130 -15.07 -2.88 8.90
N ILE A 131 -15.03 -3.15 10.20
CA ILE A 131 -14.05 -2.59 11.14
C ILE A 131 -13.49 -3.74 11.97
N ALA A 132 -12.27 -4.16 11.68
CA ALA A 132 -11.72 -5.42 12.22
C ALA A 132 -12.70 -6.57 11.94
N ASP A 133 -13.21 -7.25 12.97
CA ASP A 133 -14.20 -8.32 12.82
C ASP A 133 -15.65 -7.82 12.79
N LEU A 134 -15.88 -6.56 13.17
CA LEU A 134 -17.22 -5.99 13.18
C LEU A 134 -17.67 -5.75 11.74
N THR A 135 -18.69 -6.51 11.33
CA THR A 135 -19.32 -6.38 10.02
C THR A 135 -20.76 -5.92 10.21
N VAL A 136 -21.06 -4.71 9.75
CA VAL A 136 -22.42 -4.14 9.82
C VAL A 136 -22.91 -3.75 8.43
N PRO A 137 -24.23 -3.77 8.15
CA PRO A 137 -24.74 -3.31 6.87
C PRO A 137 -24.30 -1.87 6.57
N SER A 138 -23.88 -1.60 5.34
CA SER A 138 -23.33 -0.29 5.00
C SER A 138 -24.44 0.78 5.03
N PRO A 139 -24.32 1.81 5.89
CA PRO A 139 -25.30 2.91 5.92
C PRO A 139 -25.30 3.69 4.60
N LEU A 140 -24.15 3.78 3.93
CA LEU A 140 -23.99 4.52 2.68
C LEU A 140 -24.80 3.91 1.52
N PHE A 141 -24.85 2.57 1.43
CA PHE A 141 -25.67 1.88 0.43
C PHE A 141 -27.16 1.89 0.76
N ALA A 142 -27.52 2.06 2.03
CA ALA A 142 -28.90 2.28 2.44
C ALA A 142 -29.38 3.71 2.14
N LEU A 143 -28.49 4.70 2.25
CA LEU A 143 -28.81 6.11 2.10
C LEU A 143 -28.89 6.58 0.64
N ILE A 144 -28.14 5.96 -0.28
CA ILE A 144 -28.03 6.40 -1.68
C ILE A 144 -28.72 5.40 -2.60
N PRO A 145 -29.94 5.70 -3.10
CA PRO A 145 -30.63 4.84 -4.06
C PRO A 145 -29.80 4.65 -5.34
N GLY A 146 -29.81 3.42 -5.87
CA GLY A 146 -29.09 3.08 -7.12
C GLY A 146 -27.59 2.84 -6.95
N LEU A 147 -27.01 3.07 -5.77
CA LEU A 147 -25.58 2.87 -5.54
C LEU A 147 -25.16 1.40 -5.71
N THR A 148 -25.97 0.46 -5.22
CA THR A 148 -25.75 -0.98 -5.42
C THR A 148 -25.68 -1.33 -6.90
N ALA A 149 -26.58 -0.77 -7.73
CA ALA A 149 -26.59 -0.99 -9.17
C ALA A 149 -25.36 -0.36 -9.84
N LEU A 150 -24.96 0.85 -9.43
CA LEU A 150 -23.77 1.54 -9.94
C LEU A 150 -22.48 0.77 -9.63
N TYR A 151 -22.32 0.31 -8.38
CA TYR A 151 -21.18 -0.50 -7.95
C TYR A 151 -21.17 -1.88 -8.61
N GLY A 152 -22.33 -2.46 -8.87
CA GLY A 152 -22.47 -3.72 -9.59
C GLY A 152 -22.13 -3.59 -11.08
N ALA A 153 -22.56 -2.50 -11.72
CA ALA A 153 -22.28 -2.20 -13.12
C ALA A 153 -20.79 -1.90 -13.39
N ALA A 154 -20.04 -1.46 -12.37
CA ALA A 154 -18.60 -1.23 -12.43
C ALA A 154 -18.14 -0.44 -13.68
N PRO A 155 -18.79 0.70 -14.04
CA PRO A 155 -18.37 1.48 -15.20
C PRO A 155 -16.93 1.96 -15.00
N LEU A 156 -16.18 2.07 -16.10
CA LEU A 156 -14.75 2.39 -16.05
C LEU A 156 -14.47 3.66 -15.25
N LEU A 157 -15.30 4.69 -15.43
CA LEU A 157 -15.18 5.96 -14.69
C LEU A 157 -15.30 5.76 -13.18
N LEU A 158 -16.22 4.91 -12.71
CA LEU A 158 -16.36 4.62 -11.29
C LEU A 158 -15.11 3.91 -10.76
N VAL A 159 -14.66 2.85 -11.44
CA VAL A 159 -13.47 2.10 -11.04
C VAL A 159 -12.24 3.00 -10.99
N PHE A 160 -12.09 3.89 -11.99
CA PHE A 160 -11.02 4.88 -12.04
C PHE A 160 -11.07 5.83 -10.84
N VAL A 161 -12.23 6.44 -10.55
CA VAL A 161 -12.39 7.36 -9.42
C VAL A 161 -12.19 6.65 -8.08
N LEU A 162 -12.68 5.42 -7.93
CA LEU A 162 -12.43 4.60 -6.73
C LEU A 162 -10.93 4.29 -6.56
N GLY A 163 -10.19 4.05 -7.65
CA GLY A 163 -8.74 3.91 -7.60
C GLY A 163 -8.03 5.20 -7.13
N LEU A 164 -8.54 6.36 -7.52
CA LEU A 164 -8.00 7.65 -7.05
C LEU A 164 -8.27 7.91 -5.56
N LEU A 165 -9.27 7.26 -4.96
CA LEU A 165 -9.59 7.43 -3.53
C LEU A 165 -8.41 7.02 -2.62
N GLN A 166 -7.69 5.94 -2.98
CA GLN A 166 -6.51 5.51 -2.23
C GLN A 166 -5.35 6.50 -2.35
N ALA A 167 -5.20 7.14 -3.51
CA ALA A 167 -4.21 8.20 -3.70
C ALA A 167 -4.54 9.46 -2.89
N GLN A 168 -5.83 9.78 -2.69
CA GLN A 168 -6.25 10.97 -1.93
C GLN A 168 -5.75 11.00 -0.49
N TRP A 169 -5.61 9.82 0.13
CA TRP A 169 -5.11 9.71 1.49
C TRP A 169 -3.75 10.38 1.69
N THR A 170 -2.85 10.31 0.70
CA THR A 170 -1.53 10.95 0.75
C THR A 170 -1.59 12.48 0.71
N TYR A 171 -2.63 13.09 0.14
CA TYR A 171 -2.74 14.55 0.09
C TYR A 171 -2.94 15.18 1.46
N THR A 172 -3.53 14.43 2.40
CA THR A 172 -3.78 14.94 3.76
C THR A 172 -2.48 15.21 4.56
N GLY A 173 -1.32 14.81 4.02
CA GLY A 173 -0.01 14.99 4.66
C GLY A 173 0.64 16.32 4.34
N TYR A 174 0.24 16.97 3.24
CA TYR A 174 0.77 18.28 2.84
C TYR A 174 0.25 19.43 3.69
N ASP A 175 -0.87 19.22 4.40
CA ASP A 175 -1.48 20.22 5.29
C ASP A 175 -0.48 20.70 6.36
N ALA A 176 0.23 19.77 7.01
CA ALA A 176 1.22 20.11 8.02
C ALA A 176 2.40 20.91 7.45
N SER A 177 2.92 20.52 6.29
CA SER A 177 4.02 21.23 5.61
C SER A 177 3.63 22.63 5.16
N ALA A 178 2.36 22.84 4.76
CA ALA A 178 1.87 24.15 4.36
C ALA A 178 1.84 25.16 5.53
N HIS A 179 1.57 24.70 6.74
CA HIS A 179 1.51 25.56 7.93
C HIS A 179 2.90 25.92 8.50
N VAL A 180 3.95 25.17 8.18
CA VAL A 180 5.34 25.43 8.62
C VAL A 180 6.13 26.20 7.53
N ALA A 181 5.46 26.65 6.47
CA ALA A 181 6.07 27.34 5.35
C ALA A 181 6.68 28.72 5.68
N GLU A 182 6.30 29.32 6.82
CA GLU A 182 6.70 30.67 7.23
C GLU A 182 8.21 30.82 7.44
N GLU A 183 8.93 29.73 7.70
CA GLU A 183 10.38 29.70 7.93
C GLU A 183 11.20 29.51 6.63
N THR A 184 10.55 29.47 5.47
CA THR A 184 11.22 29.27 4.18
C THR A 184 11.64 30.59 3.52
N VAL A 185 12.88 30.62 3.00
CA VAL A 185 13.40 31.76 2.23
C VAL A 185 12.51 31.94 0.99
N MET A 186 11.95 33.14 0.78
CA MET A 186 11.00 33.43 -0.32
C MET A 186 9.76 32.51 -0.32
N ALA A 187 9.16 32.28 0.85
CA ALA A 187 8.05 31.36 1.10
C ALA A 187 6.94 31.38 0.04
N ARG A 188 6.52 32.56 -0.42
CA ARG A 188 5.45 32.69 -1.43
C ARG A 188 5.71 31.88 -2.70
N LEU A 189 6.96 31.78 -3.15
CA LEU A 189 7.32 31.07 -4.39
C LEU A 189 7.92 29.69 -4.08
N ASN A 190 8.83 29.62 -3.10
CA ASN A 190 9.59 28.40 -2.83
C ASN A 190 8.76 27.31 -2.15
N THR A 191 7.80 27.66 -1.30
CA THR A 191 6.87 26.67 -0.72
C THR A 191 5.98 26.06 -1.81
N ALA A 192 5.45 26.88 -2.72
CA ALA A 192 4.59 26.42 -3.80
C ALA A 192 5.33 25.46 -4.76
N TRP A 193 6.55 25.83 -5.17
CA TRP A 193 7.39 24.96 -5.98
C TRP A 193 7.84 23.70 -5.24
N GLY A 194 8.14 23.80 -3.94
CA GLY A 194 8.50 22.64 -3.12
C GLY A 194 7.39 21.59 -3.08
N VAL A 195 6.15 22.02 -2.83
CA VAL A 195 4.99 21.11 -2.86
C VAL A 195 4.81 20.53 -4.26
N PHE A 196 4.78 21.36 -5.30
CA PHE A 196 4.59 20.90 -6.67
C PHE A 196 5.65 19.87 -7.10
N LEU A 197 6.92 20.17 -6.88
CA LEU A 197 8.03 19.29 -7.27
C LEU A 197 7.99 17.98 -6.49
N SER A 198 7.64 18.01 -5.20
CA SER A 198 7.50 16.79 -4.40
C SER A 198 6.43 15.86 -4.95
N VAL A 199 5.29 16.41 -5.39
CA VAL A 199 4.20 15.65 -6.01
C VAL A 199 4.63 15.13 -7.38
N ALA A 200 5.22 15.99 -8.21
CA ALA A 200 5.62 15.64 -9.57
C ALA A 200 6.68 14.52 -9.60
N VAL A 201 7.73 14.62 -8.77
CA VAL A 201 8.78 13.61 -8.69
C VAL A 201 8.21 12.29 -8.16
N SER A 202 7.38 12.35 -7.11
CA SER A 202 6.73 11.15 -6.56
C SER A 202 5.80 10.48 -7.57
N ALA A 203 5.06 11.27 -8.35
CA ALA A 203 4.19 10.75 -9.42
C ALA A 203 5.00 10.02 -10.49
N VAL A 204 6.12 10.58 -10.96
CA VAL A 204 6.97 9.94 -11.97
C VAL A 204 7.60 8.65 -11.44
N VAL A 205 8.27 8.71 -10.28
CA VAL A 205 8.96 7.53 -9.70
C VAL A 205 7.95 6.44 -9.35
N GLY A 206 6.83 6.80 -8.71
CA GLY A 206 5.76 5.86 -8.36
C GLY A 206 5.11 5.24 -9.58
N TYR A 207 4.85 6.02 -10.64
CA TYR A 207 4.26 5.50 -11.87
C TYR A 207 5.17 4.51 -12.58
N VAL A 208 6.48 4.80 -12.66
CA VAL A 208 7.47 3.85 -13.23
C VAL A 208 7.49 2.56 -12.42
N LEU A 209 7.51 2.63 -11.08
CA LEU A 209 7.45 1.45 -10.22
C LEU A 209 6.18 0.62 -10.48
N LEU A 210 5.01 1.25 -10.54
CA LEU A 210 3.73 0.56 -10.78
C LEU A 210 3.66 -0.07 -12.17
N LEU A 211 4.20 0.60 -13.20
CA LEU A 211 4.29 0.03 -14.54
C LEU A 211 5.16 -1.23 -14.56
N VAL A 212 6.32 -1.19 -13.90
CA VAL A 212 7.25 -2.33 -13.85
C VAL A 212 6.66 -3.48 -13.04
N LEU A 213 6.02 -3.20 -11.90
CA LEU A 213 5.31 -4.22 -11.11
C LEU A 213 4.21 -4.88 -11.94
N THR A 214 3.40 -4.09 -12.66
CA THR A 214 2.33 -4.61 -13.52
C THR A 214 2.91 -5.43 -14.67
N TRP A 215 3.94 -4.92 -15.32
CA TRP A 215 4.62 -5.59 -16.43
C TRP A 215 5.23 -6.92 -16.02
N THR A 216 5.67 -7.04 -14.77
CA THR A 216 6.34 -8.24 -14.24
C THR A 216 5.43 -9.14 -13.42
N ILE A 217 4.10 -8.99 -13.50
CA ILE A 217 3.15 -9.92 -12.85
C ILE A 217 3.47 -11.36 -13.29
N PRO A 218 3.74 -12.29 -12.34
CA PRO A 218 4.10 -13.66 -12.66
C PRO A 218 3.06 -14.33 -13.56
N ARG A 219 3.52 -14.84 -14.72
CA ARG A 219 2.69 -15.50 -15.74
C ARG A 219 1.49 -14.67 -16.27
N GLY A 220 1.45 -13.37 -16.00
CA GLY A 220 0.31 -12.50 -16.33
C GLY A 220 -0.95 -12.77 -15.50
N ASP A 221 -0.82 -13.49 -14.38
CA ASP A 221 -1.94 -13.84 -13.51
C ASP A 221 -2.34 -12.66 -12.60
N VAL A 222 -3.15 -11.76 -13.15
CA VAL A 222 -3.67 -10.58 -12.43
C VAL A 222 -4.51 -10.99 -11.23
N ALA A 223 -5.26 -12.10 -11.32
CA ALA A 223 -6.11 -12.55 -10.23
C ALA A 223 -5.29 -13.02 -9.04
N ALA A 224 -4.23 -13.80 -9.26
CA ALA A 224 -3.34 -14.22 -8.19
C ALA A 224 -2.64 -13.02 -7.53
N ALA A 225 -2.10 -12.09 -8.32
CA ALA A 225 -1.42 -10.91 -7.78
C ALA A 225 -2.37 -9.99 -7.00
N ALA A 226 -3.60 -9.78 -7.48
CA ALA A 226 -4.58 -8.91 -6.84
C ALA A 226 -5.18 -9.51 -5.56
N ASN A 227 -5.24 -10.84 -5.44
CA ASN A 227 -5.78 -11.52 -4.26
C ASN A 227 -4.71 -11.93 -3.24
N ASP A 228 -3.42 -11.76 -3.55
CA ASP A 228 -2.35 -11.99 -2.57
C ASP A 228 -2.42 -10.90 -1.46
N PRO A 229 -2.33 -11.26 -0.17
CA PRO A 229 -2.32 -10.28 0.92
C PRO A 229 -1.16 -9.27 0.84
N TYR A 230 -0.12 -9.58 0.05
CA TYR A 230 1.08 -8.76 -0.14
C TYR A 230 1.49 -8.70 -1.64
N PRO A 231 0.74 -7.99 -2.50
CA PRO A 231 0.90 -8.06 -3.96
C PRO A 231 2.31 -7.73 -4.47
N VAL A 232 2.96 -6.70 -3.90
CA VAL A 232 4.32 -6.30 -4.32
C VAL A 232 5.33 -7.40 -3.98
N LEU A 233 5.19 -8.04 -2.81
CA LEU A 233 6.06 -9.16 -2.43
C LEU A 233 5.78 -10.40 -3.28
N HIS A 234 4.52 -10.67 -3.62
CA HIS A 234 4.15 -11.73 -4.56
C HIS A 234 4.89 -11.58 -5.89
N ILE A 235 4.85 -10.37 -6.48
CA ILE A 235 5.52 -10.07 -7.74
C ILE A 235 7.04 -10.18 -7.58
N ALA A 236 7.61 -9.58 -6.54
CA ALA A 236 9.06 -9.60 -6.31
C ALA A 236 9.61 -11.02 -6.09
N TYR A 237 8.98 -11.82 -5.23
CA TYR A 237 9.40 -13.20 -4.99
C TYR A 237 9.19 -14.08 -6.22
N GLY A 238 8.04 -13.96 -6.90
CA GLY A 238 7.77 -14.71 -8.12
C GLY A 238 8.82 -14.46 -9.21
N ASN A 239 9.42 -13.27 -9.24
CA ASN A 239 10.45 -12.89 -10.20
C ASN A 239 11.87 -13.23 -9.75
N LEU A 240 12.23 -12.93 -8.50
CA LEU A 240 13.62 -12.86 -8.02
C LEU A 240 14.03 -14.03 -7.09
N ALA A 241 13.10 -14.85 -6.59
CA ALA A 241 13.40 -15.91 -5.62
C ALA A 241 14.20 -17.09 -6.20
N ARG A 242 14.61 -17.06 -7.48
CA ARG A 242 15.48 -18.08 -8.08
C ARG A 242 16.97 -17.79 -7.87
N VAL A 243 17.36 -17.38 -6.67
CA VAL A 243 18.75 -17.63 -6.24
C VAL A 243 18.81 -19.12 -5.92
N PRO A 244 19.65 -19.94 -6.58
CA PRO A 244 19.66 -21.38 -6.37
C PRO A 244 19.91 -21.67 -4.88
N ALA A 245 18.99 -22.37 -4.24
CA ALA A 245 19.19 -22.91 -2.91
C ALA A 245 20.24 -24.04 -2.99
N THR A 246 21.52 -23.70 -3.07
CA THR A 246 22.63 -24.66 -2.92
C THR A 246 22.94 -24.93 -1.45
N TRP A 247 21.93 -24.89 -0.58
CA TRP A 247 22.07 -25.27 0.82
C TRP A 247 20.98 -26.29 1.16
N SER A 248 21.24 -27.54 0.76
CA SER A 248 20.71 -28.70 1.48
C SER A 248 21.61 -28.94 2.70
N PRO A 249 21.05 -29.20 3.90
CA PRO A 249 21.83 -29.80 4.98
C PRO A 249 22.36 -31.19 4.59
#